data_AF-A0A6B1G6N0-F1
#
_entry.id   AF-A0A6B1G6N0-F1
#
_cell.length_a   1.000
_cell.length_b   1.000
_cell.length_c   1.000
_cell.angle_alpha   90.00
_cell.angle_beta   90.00
_cell.angle_gamma   90.00
#
_symmetry.space_group_name_H-M   'P 1'
#
loop_
_entity.id
_entity.type
_entity.pdbx_description
1 polymer ?
#
loop_
_entity_poly.entity_id
_entity_poly.type
_entity_poly.pdbx_seq_one_letter_code
_entity_poly.pdbx_strand_id
1 'polypeptide(L)'
;MANSASTGESTRETRTVAIDAEVLAGKRFPYQEDMSLVEDIDLLELTPGPDINWLEDITLLEEDGIPAVFDRYSNSFLKIYFDIPEGREDEIARKVLMKHLTEGNSYGITLKDIHCKFPQVELGPWVEDSRIVGTDWRAPVLEGWEAPAGH
;
A
#
# COMPACT_ATOMS: atom_id res chain seq x y z
N MET A 1 -4.53 -48.56 -33.83
CA MET A 1 -4.59 -47.08 -33.89
C MET A 1 -4.56 -46.59 -32.44
N ALA A 2 -3.50 -45.90 -32.04
CA ALA A 2 -3.30 -45.44 -30.67
C ALA A 2 -3.87 -44.03 -30.52
N ASN A 3 -4.77 -43.83 -29.54
CA ASN A 3 -5.24 -42.51 -29.14
C ASN A 3 -4.15 -41.86 -28.27
N SER A 4 -3.51 -40.81 -28.79
CA SER A 4 -2.66 -39.93 -27.99
C SER A 4 -3.57 -39.00 -27.16
N ALA A 5 -3.56 -39.18 -25.84
CA ALA A 5 -4.13 -38.19 -24.93
C ALA A 5 -3.22 -36.95 -24.94
N SER A 6 -3.79 -35.81 -25.35
CA SER A 6 -3.19 -34.49 -25.21
C SER A 6 -3.07 -34.17 -23.72
N THR A 7 -1.86 -34.21 -23.17
CA THR A 7 -1.52 -33.62 -21.87
C THR A 7 -1.73 -32.12 -21.95
N GLY A 8 -2.90 -31.66 -21.52
CA GLY A 8 -3.14 -30.26 -21.21
C GLY A 8 -2.27 -29.89 -20.01
N GLU A 9 -1.16 -29.20 -20.28
CA GLU A 9 -0.34 -28.58 -19.26
C GLU A 9 -1.18 -27.46 -18.63
N SER A 10 -1.74 -27.75 -17.46
CA SER A 10 -2.34 -26.75 -16.60
C SER A 10 -1.24 -25.78 -16.20
N THR A 11 -1.18 -24.63 -16.87
CA THR A 11 -0.46 -23.46 -16.36
C THR A 11 -1.05 -23.18 -14.99
N ARG A 12 -0.35 -23.62 -13.93
CA ARG A 12 -0.64 -23.18 -12.56
C ARG A 12 -0.64 -21.67 -12.61
N GLU A 13 -1.80 -21.08 -12.42
CA GLU A 13 -1.93 -19.66 -12.13
C GLU A 13 -0.92 -19.34 -11.02
N THR A 14 0.01 -18.42 -11.30
CA THR A 14 0.96 -17.92 -10.32
C THR A 14 0.15 -17.39 -9.14
N ARG A 15 0.09 -18.15 -8.05
CA ARG A 15 -0.43 -17.67 -6.78
C ARG A 15 0.63 -16.72 -6.23
N THR A 16 0.46 -15.42 -6.44
CA THR A 16 1.22 -14.42 -5.70
C THR A 16 0.86 -14.56 -4.22
N VAL A 17 1.88 -14.74 -3.38
CA VAL A 17 1.74 -14.99 -1.94
C VAL A 17 1.47 -13.67 -1.19
N ALA A 18 2.00 -12.56 -1.71
CA ALA A 18 1.68 -11.21 -1.26
C ALA A 18 1.28 -10.31 -2.44
N ILE A 19 0.72 -9.15 -2.11
CA ILE A 19 0.28 -8.17 -3.09
C ILE A 19 1.26 -7.00 -3.07
N ASP A 20 1.78 -6.61 -4.23
CA ASP A 20 2.62 -5.43 -4.38
C ASP A 20 1.78 -4.16 -4.55
N ALA A 21 2.25 -3.04 -4.00
CA ALA A 21 1.60 -1.74 -4.12
C ALA A 21 1.47 -1.31 -5.60
N GLU A 22 2.43 -1.66 -6.45
CA GLU A 22 2.38 -1.35 -7.89
C GLU A 22 1.30 -2.14 -8.63
N VAL A 23 0.99 -3.36 -8.16
CA VAL A 23 -0.09 -4.19 -8.70
C VAL A 23 -1.44 -3.59 -8.31
N LEU A 24 -1.60 -3.17 -7.04
CA LEU A 24 -2.82 -2.49 -6.58
C LEU A 24 -3.05 -1.16 -7.30
N ALA A 25 -1.98 -0.38 -7.48
CA ALA A 25 -2.05 0.93 -8.11
C ALA A 25 -2.07 0.89 -9.64
N GLY A 26 -1.73 -0.25 -10.25
CA GLY A 26 -1.56 -0.39 -11.70
C GLY A 26 -0.41 0.46 -12.28
N LYS A 27 0.49 0.95 -11.43
CA LYS A 27 1.62 1.80 -11.82
C LYS A 27 2.77 1.65 -10.82
N ARG A 28 3.99 1.94 -11.29
CA ARG A 28 5.15 2.19 -10.41
C ARG A 28 5.17 3.63 -9.93
N PHE A 29 5.82 3.84 -8.79
CA PHE A 29 6.05 5.15 -8.23
C PHE A 29 7.53 5.56 -8.43
N PRO A 30 7.83 6.82 -8.81
CA PRO A 30 9.20 7.24 -9.10
C PRO A 30 10.20 7.00 -7.96
N TYR A 31 9.78 7.19 -6.71
CA TYR A 31 10.61 6.97 -5.52
C TYR A 31 10.94 5.49 -5.24
N GLN A 32 10.39 4.55 -6.02
CA GLN A 32 10.85 3.17 -5.96
C GLN A 32 12.17 2.97 -6.72
N GLU A 33 12.49 3.83 -7.68
CA GLU A 33 13.65 3.67 -8.58
C GLU A 33 14.72 4.76 -8.38
N ASP A 34 14.39 5.84 -7.67
CA ASP A 34 15.32 6.95 -7.44
C ASP A 34 15.36 7.35 -5.95
N MET A 35 16.49 7.05 -5.31
CA MET A 35 16.75 7.38 -3.90
C MET A 35 16.74 8.89 -3.64
N SER A 36 17.12 9.72 -4.61
CA SER A 36 17.18 11.18 -4.43
C SER A 36 15.80 11.80 -4.16
N LEU A 37 14.73 11.09 -4.52
CA LEU A 37 13.36 11.52 -4.25
C LEU A 37 12.92 11.31 -2.79
N VAL A 38 13.73 10.61 -1.99
CA VAL A 38 13.42 10.29 -0.60
C VAL A 38 14.53 10.64 0.38
N GLU A 39 15.78 10.81 -0.06
CA GLU A 39 16.93 10.95 0.84
C GLU A 39 16.84 12.17 1.78
N ASP A 40 16.25 13.27 1.29
CA ASP A 40 16.10 14.53 2.02
C ASP A 40 14.85 14.58 2.92
N ILE A 41 14.05 13.50 2.97
CA ILE A 41 12.87 13.46 3.83
C ILE A 41 13.28 13.51 5.31
N ASP A 42 12.75 14.50 6.03
CA ASP A 42 12.83 14.53 7.48
C ASP A 42 11.71 13.67 8.08
N LEU A 43 12.10 12.53 8.66
CA LEU A 43 11.16 11.60 9.28
C LEU A 43 10.46 12.20 10.50
N LEU A 44 11.17 13.02 11.29
CA LEU A 44 10.60 13.63 12.50
C LEU A 44 9.62 14.74 12.12
N GLU A 45 9.92 15.51 11.08
CA GLU A 45 8.99 16.53 10.55
C GLU A 45 7.71 15.90 10.02
N LEU A 46 7.80 14.76 9.34
CA LEU A 46 6.64 14.05 8.80
C LEU A 46 5.85 13.26 9.85
N THR A 47 6.42 13.01 11.03
CA THR A 47 5.74 12.33 12.13
C THR A 47 5.71 13.17 13.41
N PRO A 48 5.07 14.35 13.40
CA PRO A 48 5.01 15.22 14.57
C PRO A 48 4.06 14.69 15.66
N GLY A 49 3.28 13.66 15.34
CA GLY A 49 2.32 13.07 16.26
C GLY A 49 2.97 12.39 17.47
N PRO A 50 2.20 12.15 18.54
CA PRO A 50 2.74 11.65 19.81
C PRO A 50 3.25 10.20 19.78
N ASP A 51 3.02 9.44 18.71
CA ASP A 51 3.37 8.02 18.61
C ASP A 51 4.65 7.80 17.79
N ILE A 52 5.80 8.02 18.43
CA ILE A 52 7.12 7.80 17.83
C ILE A 52 7.39 6.32 17.51
N ASN A 53 6.77 5.39 18.25
CA ASN A 53 6.98 3.95 18.07
C ASN A 53 6.54 3.48 16.68
N TRP A 54 5.65 4.22 16.03
CA TRP A 54 5.17 3.88 14.70
C TRP A 54 6.30 3.84 13.66
N LEU A 55 7.27 4.76 13.73
CA LEU A 55 8.42 4.76 12.82
C LEU A 55 9.38 3.60 13.12
N GLU A 56 9.57 3.29 14.41
CA GLU A 56 10.46 2.22 14.85
C GLU A 56 10.01 0.85 14.34
N ASP A 57 8.69 0.65 14.23
CA ASP A 57 8.07 -0.56 13.67
C ASP A 57 8.32 -0.77 12.16
N ILE A 58 8.81 0.24 11.44
CA ILE A 58 9.15 0.08 10.03
C ILE A 58 10.59 -0.42 9.92
N THR A 59 10.74 -1.57 9.27
CA THR A 59 12.03 -2.12 8.89
C THR A 59 12.07 -2.45 7.41
N LEU A 60 13.28 -2.54 6.86
CA LEU A 60 13.45 -3.12 5.53
C LEU A 60 13.12 -4.61 5.57
N LEU A 61 12.32 -5.05 4.61
CA LEU A 61 11.96 -6.44 4.37
C LEU A 61 12.40 -6.83 2.96
N GLU A 62 12.04 -8.05 2.55
CA GLU A 62 12.32 -8.57 1.21
C GLU A 62 11.04 -9.22 0.67
N GLU A 63 10.70 -8.93 -0.59
CA GLU A 63 9.62 -9.58 -1.33
C GLU A 63 10.16 -10.02 -2.69
N ASP A 64 10.02 -11.30 -3.04
CA ASP A 64 10.57 -11.90 -4.27
C ASP A 64 12.07 -11.66 -4.50
N GLY A 65 12.88 -11.60 -3.42
CA GLY A 65 14.31 -11.30 -3.52
C GLY A 65 14.62 -9.81 -3.74
N ILE A 66 13.62 -8.94 -3.61
CA ILE A 66 13.72 -7.50 -3.82
C ILE A 66 13.51 -6.79 -2.47
N PRO A 67 14.39 -5.84 -2.09
CA PRO A 67 14.17 -5.03 -0.89
C PRO A 67 12.80 -4.35 -0.94
N ALA A 68 12.05 -4.41 0.15
CA ALA A 68 10.69 -3.88 0.21
C ALA A 68 10.33 -3.36 1.59
N VAL A 69 9.36 -2.46 1.65
CA VAL A 69 8.76 -1.99 2.90
C VAL A 69 7.27 -2.32 2.91
N PHE A 70 6.72 -2.71 4.06
CA PHE A 70 5.32 -3.13 4.17
C PHE A 70 4.40 -1.94 4.48
N ASP A 71 3.44 -1.67 3.58
CA ASP A 71 2.35 -0.72 3.82
C ASP A 71 1.20 -1.41 4.57
N ARG A 72 1.08 -1.08 5.87
CA ARG A 72 0.00 -1.59 6.73
C ARG A 72 -1.41 -1.11 6.33
N TYR A 73 -1.55 0.02 5.66
CA TYR A 73 -2.86 0.51 5.24
C TYR A 73 -3.43 -0.32 4.09
N SER A 74 -2.59 -0.68 3.12
CA SER A 74 -2.97 -1.50 1.96
C SER A 74 -2.76 -3.00 2.16
N ASN A 75 -2.03 -3.41 3.22
CA ASN A 75 -1.50 -4.76 3.40
C ASN A 75 -0.71 -5.24 2.16
N SER A 76 0.21 -4.41 1.70
CA SER A 76 0.99 -4.66 0.48
C SER A 76 2.46 -4.32 0.66
N PHE A 77 3.32 -4.96 -0.13
CA PHE A 77 4.75 -4.61 -0.21
C PHE A 77 5.00 -3.48 -1.21
N LEU A 78 5.86 -2.54 -0.83
CA LEU A 78 6.39 -1.51 -1.70
C LEU A 78 7.86 -1.82 -1.96
N LYS A 79 8.13 -2.39 -3.14
CA LYS A 79 9.49 -2.77 -3.59
C LYS A 79 10.36 -1.54 -3.86
N ILE A 80 11.65 -1.65 -3.55
CA ILE A 80 12.69 -0.66 -3.74
C ILE A 80 13.70 -1.22 -4.75
N TYR A 81 13.91 -0.50 -5.85
CA TYR A 81 14.65 -0.95 -7.02
C TYR A 81 16.01 -0.25 -7.20
N PHE A 82 16.42 0.57 -6.24
CA PHE A 82 17.75 1.19 -6.19
C PHE A 82 18.62 0.56 -5.08
N ASP A 83 19.93 0.70 -5.21
CA ASP A 83 20.88 0.22 -4.21
C ASP A 83 20.72 1.00 -2.89
N ILE A 84 20.47 0.28 -1.80
CA ILE A 84 20.35 0.88 -0.48
C ILE A 84 21.75 0.89 0.18
N PRO A 85 22.24 2.05 0.67
CA PRO A 85 23.53 2.10 1.36
C PRO A 85 23.54 1.25 2.63
N GLU A 86 24.62 0.50 2.84
CA GLU A 86 24.82 -0.33 4.03
C GLU A 86 24.71 0.50 5.32
N GLY A 87 23.94 0.00 6.28
CA GLY A 87 23.66 0.67 7.55
C GLY A 87 22.56 1.75 7.50
N ARG A 88 21.92 1.95 6.35
CA ARG A 88 20.78 2.88 6.16
C ARG A 88 19.49 2.17 5.74
N GLU A 89 19.42 0.85 5.87
CA GLU A 89 18.33 0.00 5.37
C GLU A 89 16.97 0.43 5.91
N ASP A 90 16.81 0.45 7.23
CA ASP A 90 15.55 0.82 7.85
C ASP A 90 15.24 2.31 7.73
N GLU A 91 16.27 3.17 7.68
CA GLU A 91 16.10 4.61 7.43
C GLU A 91 15.47 4.85 6.06
N ILE A 92 16.01 4.22 5.02
CA ILE A 92 15.52 4.35 3.65
C ILE A 92 14.14 3.69 3.51
N ALA A 93 13.91 2.53 4.13
CA ALA A 93 12.59 1.88 4.15
C ALA A 93 11.51 2.82 4.74
N ARG A 94 11.82 3.47 5.87
CA ARG A 94 10.95 4.49 6.48
C ARG A 94 10.68 5.62 5.51
N LYS A 95 11.72 6.22 4.93
CA LYS A 95 11.59 7.37 4.01
C LYS A 95 10.76 7.03 2.76
N VAL A 96 10.95 5.86 2.17
CA VAL A 96 10.16 5.38 1.04
C VAL A 96 8.69 5.21 1.43
N LEU A 97 8.41 4.58 2.59
CA LEU A 97 7.03 4.43 3.06
C LEU A 97 6.40 5.80 3.40
N MET A 98 7.14 6.72 4.02
CA MET A 98 6.67 8.10 4.28
C MET A 98 6.25 8.80 3.00
N LYS A 99 7.11 8.75 1.98
CA LYS A 99 6.83 9.36 0.68
C LYS A 99 5.56 8.77 0.06
N HIS A 100 5.43 7.45 0.12
CA HIS A 100 4.25 6.74 -0.38
C HIS A 100 2.96 7.16 0.33
N LEU A 101 2.97 7.23 1.67
CA LEU A 101 1.79 7.53 2.47
C LEU A 101 1.38 9.00 2.37
N THR A 102 2.35 9.93 2.43
CA THR A 102 2.09 11.38 2.38
C THR A 102 1.64 11.87 1.01
N GLU A 103 2.04 11.20 -0.07
CA GLU A 103 1.52 11.48 -1.42
C GLU A 103 0.15 10.82 -1.70
N GLY A 104 -0.44 10.13 -0.72
CA GLY A 104 -1.73 9.45 -0.89
C GLY A 104 -1.68 8.26 -1.85
N ASN A 105 -0.49 7.69 -2.07
CA ASN A 105 -0.30 6.59 -3.02
C ASN A 105 -0.72 5.22 -2.44
N SER A 106 -0.96 5.14 -1.13
CA SER A 106 -1.49 3.95 -0.49
C SER A 106 -2.93 3.71 -0.88
N TYR A 107 -3.17 2.53 -1.46
CA TYR A 107 -4.49 2.11 -1.89
C TYR A 107 -5.47 2.03 -0.72
N GLY A 108 -5.02 1.52 0.43
CA GLY A 108 -5.80 1.46 1.65
C GLY A 108 -6.25 2.84 2.15
N ILE A 109 -5.38 3.85 2.09
CA ILE A 109 -5.74 5.24 2.42
C ILE A 109 -6.79 5.77 1.44
N THR A 110 -6.56 5.60 0.14
CA THR A 110 -7.49 6.04 -0.92
C THR A 110 -8.89 5.45 -0.74
N LEU A 111 -8.97 4.15 -0.41
CA LEU A 111 -10.26 3.46 -0.22
C LEU A 111 -11.02 3.95 1.02
N LYS A 112 -10.35 4.46 2.05
CA LYS A 112 -11.04 4.97 3.24
C LYS A 112 -11.97 6.13 2.89
N ASP A 113 -11.54 7.06 2.05
CA ASP A 113 -12.38 8.20 1.63
C ASP A 113 -13.69 7.76 0.95
N ILE A 114 -13.64 6.66 0.20
CA ILE A 114 -14.76 6.17 -0.60
C ILE A 114 -15.69 5.27 0.23
N HIS A 115 -15.11 4.43 1.10
CA HIS A 115 -15.82 3.30 1.70
C HIS A 115 -16.01 3.38 3.21
N CYS A 116 -15.36 4.33 3.89
CA CYS A 116 -15.47 4.43 5.34
C CYS A 116 -16.90 4.84 5.74
N LYS A 117 -17.59 3.97 6.47
CA LYS A 117 -18.99 4.17 6.90
C LYS A 117 -19.15 4.90 8.22
N PHE A 118 -18.07 4.99 8.98
CA PHE A 118 -18.04 5.57 10.31
C PHE A 118 -16.82 6.49 10.43
N PRO A 119 -16.86 7.53 11.27
CA PRO A 119 -15.70 8.40 11.49
C PRO A 119 -14.44 7.61 11.85
N GLN A 120 -13.38 7.77 11.05
CA GLN A 120 -12.06 7.18 11.28
C GLN A 120 -10.98 8.21 10.99
N VAL A 121 -9.85 8.11 11.69
CA VAL A 121 -8.67 8.91 11.36
C VAL A 121 -8.06 8.38 10.05
N GLU A 122 -7.78 9.28 9.12
CA GLU A 122 -7.25 8.96 7.79
C GLU A 122 -5.86 8.32 7.90
N LEU A 123 -4.93 9.07 8.49
CA LEU A 123 -3.61 8.63 8.87
C LEU A 123 -3.65 8.29 10.37
N GLY A 124 -2.76 7.40 10.83
CA GLY A 124 -2.66 7.01 12.23
C GLY A 124 -2.31 8.18 13.19
N PRO A 125 -1.94 7.88 14.45
CA PRO A 125 -1.66 8.90 15.47
C PRO A 125 -0.34 9.66 15.29
N TRP A 126 0.48 9.24 14.33
CA TRP A 126 1.78 9.80 13.99
C TRP A 126 1.76 11.12 13.20
N VAL A 127 0.63 11.55 12.66
CA VAL A 127 0.46 12.85 11.99
C VAL A 127 -0.43 13.73 12.84
N GLU A 128 -0.01 14.97 13.10
CA GLU A 128 -0.84 15.96 13.81
C GLU A 128 -2.06 16.33 12.97
N ASP A 129 -3.22 16.51 13.62
CA ASP A 129 -4.47 16.92 12.98
C ASP A 129 -4.90 16.07 11.76
N SER A 130 -4.60 14.77 11.78
CA SER A 130 -5.02 13.88 10.69
C SER A 130 -6.54 13.94 10.50
N ARG A 131 -6.96 14.11 9.23
CA ARG A 131 -8.35 14.26 8.82
C ARG A 131 -9.20 13.08 9.30
N ILE A 132 -10.45 13.37 9.64
CA ILE A 132 -11.47 12.35 9.89
C ILE A 132 -12.25 12.07 8.60
N VAL A 133 -12.34 10.80 8.23
CA VAL A 133 -13.05 10.29 7.04
C VAL A 133 -14.25 9.45 7.43
N GLY A 134 -15.25 9.34 6.55
CA GLY A 134 -16.46 8.54 6.81
C GLY A 134 -17.52 9.23 7.66
N THR A 135 -17.51 10.56 7.77
CA THR A 135 -18.56 11.36 8.43
C THR A 135 -19.86 11.43 7.63
N ASP A 136 -19.77 11.35 6.30
CA ASP A 136 -20.89 11.62 5.38
C ASP A 136 -21.10 10.51 4.34
N TRP A 137 -20.83 9.25 4.73
CA TRP A 137 -20.94 8.13 3.80
C TRP A 137 -22.34 7.99 3.20
N ARG A 138 -22.40 7.76 1.89
CA ARG A 138 -23.63 7.46 1.16
C ARG A 138 -23.48 6.13 0.44
N ALA A 139 -24.54 5.31 0.49
CA ALA A 139 -24.55 4.07 -0.25
C ALA A 139 -24.38 4.35 -1.75
N PRO A 140 -23.50 3.60 -2.46
CA PRO A 140 -23.43 3.69 -3.91
C PRO A 140 -24.79 3.28 -4.49
N VAL A 141 -25.37 4.15 -5.31
CA VAL A 141 -26.62 3.88 -6.02
C VAL A 141 -26.24 3.58 -7.46
N LEU A 142 -26.61 2.39 -7.93
CA LEU A 142 -26.50 2.06 -9.35
C LEU A 142 -27.69 2.67 -10.07
N GLU A 143 -27.44 3.63 -10.97
CA GLU A 143 -28.50 4.30 -11.72
C GLU A 143 -29.31 3.28 -12.53
N GLY A 144 -30.64 3.34 -12.38
CA GLY A 144 -31.56 2.40 -13.04
C GLY A 144 -31.64 1.01 -12.43
N TRP A 145 -30.95 0.74 -11.32
CA TRP A 145 -31.11 -0.51 -10.57
C TRP A 145 -32.18 -0.37 -9.49
N GLU A 146 -33.24 -1.17 -9.61
CA GLU A 146 -34.24 -1.36 -8.56
C GLU A 146 -33.97 -2.67 -7.84
N ALA A 147 -34.00 -2.65 -6.50
CA ALA A 147 -33.89 -3.88 -5.73
C ALA A 147 -35.04 -4.82 -6.12
N PRO A 148 -34.79 -6.14 -6.30
CA PRO A 148 -35.86 -7.09 -6.51
C PRO A 148 -36.88 -6.98 -5.37
N ALA A 149 -38.18 -7.03 -5.69
CA ALA A 149 -39.20 -7.14 -4.66
C ALA A 149 -38.87 -8.35 -3.78
N GLY A 150 -38.50 -8.09 -2.52
CA GLY A 150 -38.01 -9.10 -1.61
C GLY A 150 -38.99 -10.26 -1.42
N HIS A 151 -38.44 -11.44 -1.13
CA HIS A 151 -39.18 -12.63 -0.69
C HIS A 151 -39.77 -12.45 0.71
#